data_AF-A0A5K7X0T5-F1
#
_entry.id   AF-A0A5K7X0T5-F1
#
_cell.length_a   1.000
_cell.length_b   1.000
_cell.length_c   1.000
_cell.angle_alpha   90.00
_cell.angle_beta   90.00
_cell.angle_gamma   90.00
#
_symmetry.space_group_name_H-M   'P 1'
#
loop_
_entity.id
_entity.type
_entity.pdbx_description
1 polymer ?
#
loop_
_entity_poly.entity_id
_entity_poly.type
_entity_poly.pdbx_seq_one_letter_code
_entity_poly.pdbx_strand_id
1 'polypeptide(L)'
;MQALVKTRGLTLLFSLFKMLSVFNIVVHKRSIGAVNLAVQLQNQVKALRARYGLTQEQLGARVGVTRQTIASIEKGNYVPSLLLGLQICEVFQLPAEKVFQLEKGVAEQ
;
A
#
# COMPACT_ATOMS: atom_id res chain seq x y z
N MET A 1 -34.48 45.20 -18.13
CA MET A 1 -34.64 44.25 -17.01
C MET A 1 -33.82 43.00 -17.30
N GLN A 2 -32.99 42.63 -16.33
CA GLN A 2 -32.18 41.40 -16.24
C GLN A 2 -33.12 40.16 -16.23
N ALA A 3 -32.71 38.90 -16.42
CA ALA A 3 -31.41 38.28 -16.24
C ALA A 3 -31.32 36.96 -17.04
N LEU A 4 -30.18 36.81 -17.70
CA LEU A 4 -29.56 35.56 -18.12
C LEU A 4 -28.92 34.87 -16.90
N VAL A 5 -28.60 33.58 -17.04
CA VAL A 5 -27.67 32.76 -16.23
C VAL A 5 -28.30 31.83 -15.18
N LYS A 6 -28.84 30.74 -15.73
CA LYS A 6 -28.77 29.35 -15.22
C LYS A 6 -27.32 29.01 -14.80
N THR A 7 -27.15 28.14 -13.79
CA THR A 7 -25.90 27.54 -13.24
C THR A 7 -25.28 28.11 -11.95
N ARG A 8 -26.07 28.34 -10.90
CA ARG A 8 -25.55 28.59 -9.52
C ARG A 8 -25.95 27.55 -8.46
N GLY A 9 -26.57 26.43 -8.85
CA GLY A 9 -26.99 25.38 -7.90
C GLY A 9 -25.94 24.30 -7.64
N LEU A 10 -25.05 24.00 -8.59
CA LEU A 10 -24.17 22.82 -8.50
C LEU A 10 -22.88 23.06 -7.69
N THR A 11 -22.45 24.31 -7.56
CA THR A 11 -21.26 24.68 -6.77
C THR A 11 -21.52 24.57 -5.26
N LEU A 12 -22.77 24.77 -4.82
CA LEU A 12 -23.15 24.61 -3.41
C LEU A 12 -23.15 23.14 -3.00
N LEU A 13 -23.53 22.21 -3.89
CA LEU A 13 -23.48 20.78 -3.62
C LEU A 13 -22.04 20.26 -3.51
N PHE A 14 -21.11 20.79 -4.32
CA PHE A 14 -19.67 20.51 -4.19
C PHE A 14 -19.05 21.14 -2.93
N SER A 15 -19.52 22.32 -2.51
CA SER A 15 -19.09 22.96 -1.25
C SER A 15 -19.61 22.19 -0.02
N LEU A 16 -20.84 21.70 -0.08
CA LEU A 16 -21.45 20.86 0.98
C LEU A 16 -20.76 19.49 1.08
N PHE A 17 -20.30 18.93 -0.05
CA PHE A 17 -19.49 17.72 -0.06
C PHE A 17 -18.09 17.94 0.56
N LYS A 18 -17.50 19.13 0.38
CA LYS A 18 -16.23 19.53 1.02
C LYS A 18 -16.40 19.79 2.54
N MET A 19 -17.58 20.23 2.96
CA MET A 19 -17.93 20.47 4.36
C MET A 19 -18.25 19.16 5.13
N LEU A 20 -18.79 18.14 4.46
CA LEU A 20 -19.00 16.81 5.06
C LEU A 20 -17.69 16.03 5.27
N SER A 21 -16.60 16.38 4.56
CA SER A 21 -15.28 15.76 4.77
C SER A 21 -14.58 16.17 6.08
N VAL A 22 -15.18 17.09 6.85
CA VAL A 22 -14.69 17.48 8.19
C VAL A 22 -15.22 16.53 9.29
N PHE A 23 -16.12 15.59 8.95
CA PHE A 23 -16.51 14.46 9.79
C PHE A 23 -15.47 13.33 9.71
N ASN A 24 -14.23 13.63 10.11
CA ASN A 24 -13.28 12.61 10.57
C ASN A 24 -13.75 12.18 11.97
N ILE A 25 -14.88 11.45 11.97
CA ILE A 25 -15.51 10.85 13.14
C ILE A 25 -14.48 9.91 13.75
N VAL A 26 -13.88 10.34 14.85
CA VAL A 26 -13.66 9.53 16.05
C VAL A 26 -13.44 8.04 15.76
N VAL A 27 -12.23 7.65 15.36
CA VAL A 27 -11.70 6.37 15.84
C VAL A 27 -11.07 6.65 17.19
N HIS A 28 -11.81 6.26 18.22
CA HIS A 28 -11.42 6.23 19.62
C HIS A 28 -9.98 5.70 19.79
N LYS A 29 -8.98 6.58 19.97
CA LYS A 29 -7.69 6.19 20.55
C LYS A 29 -7.85 6.02 22.07
N ARG A 30 -8.67 5.06 22.49
CA ARG A 30 -8.56 4.44 23.82
C ARG A 30 -7.95 3.07 23.63
N SER A 31 -6.65 3.03 23.37
CA SER A 31 -5.89 1.80 23.55
C SER A 31 -5.41 1.77 24.99
N ILE A 32 -6.12 0.97 25.79
CA ILE A 32 -5.69 0.48 27.10
C ILE A 32 -4.24 -0.01 26.93
N GLY A 33 -3.30 0.51 27.74
CA GLY A 33 -1.87 0.15 27.79
C GLY A 33 -1.37 -0.81 26.71
N ALA A 34 -1.33 -0.36 25.46
CA ALA A 34 -0.95 -1.22 24.35
C ALA A 34 0.56 -1.16 24.17
N VAL A 35 1.22 -2.26 24.52
CA VAL A 35 2.48 -2.63 23.89
C VAL A 35 2.23 -2.54 22.39
N ASN A 36 2.78 -1.52 21.73
CA ASN A 36 2.67 -1.36 20.29
C ASN A 36 3.64 -2.38 19.67
N LEU A 37 3.14 -3.60 19.46
CA LEU A 37 3.86 -4.63 18.73
C LEU A 37 3.87 -4.21 17.26
N ALA A 38 4.87 -3.43 16.87
CA ALA A 38 5.06 -3.01 15.50
C ALA A 38 5.47 -4.25 14.69
N VAL A 39 4.50 -4.85 14.00
CA VAL A 39 4.74 -5.95 13.07
C VAL A 39 4.98 -5.35 11.69
N GLN A 40 6.16 -5.58 11.14
CA GLN A 40 6.57 -5.10 9.82
C GLN A 40 6.80 -6.30 8.88
N LEU A 41 6.44 -6.15 7.60
CA LEU A 41 6.69 -7.18 6.59
C LEU A 41 8.04 -6.93 5.91
N GLN A 42 9.02 -7.76 6.23
CA GLN A 42 10.29 -7.83 5.51
C GLN A 42 10.17 -8.72 4.28
N ASN A 43 10.95 -8.43 3.25
CA ASN A 43 10.94 -9.20 2.01
C ASN A 43 12.34 -9.40 1.41
N GLN A 44 12.51 -10.51 0.71
CA GLN A 44 13.76 -10.90 0.04
C GLN A 44 13.73 -10.64 -1.47
N VAL A 45 12.74 -9.88 -1.97
CA VAL A 45 12.46 -9.77 -3.41
C VAL A 45 13.68 -9.26 -4.18
N LYS A 46 14.41 -8.26 -3.65
CA LYS A 46 15.61 -7.73 -4.30
C LYS A 46 16.73 -8.77 -4.41
N ALA A 47 16.98 -9.52 -3.33
CA ALA A 47 18.02 -10.54 -3.28
C ALA A 47 17.69 -11.72 -4.19
N LEU A 48 16.44 -12.20 -4.15
CA LEU A 48 15.95 -13.25 -5.03
C LEU A 48 16.00 -12.81 -6.48
N ARG A 49 15.53 -11.60 -6.80
CA ARG A 49 15.60 -11.06 -8.15
C ARG A 49 17.03 -11.04 -8.70
N ALA A 50 18.02 -10.62 -7.89
CA ALA A 50 19.43 -10.65 -8.28
C ALA A 50 19.95 -12.09 -8.49
N ARG A 51 19.60 -13.02 -7.61
CA ARG A 51 19.97 -14.45 -7.73
C ARG A 51 19.42 -15.10 -9.01
N TYR A 52 18.23 -14.69 -9.45
CA TYR A 52 17.58 -15.21 -10.67
C TYR A 52 17.94 -14.39 -11.92
N GLY A 53 18.85 -13.40 -11.81
CA GLY A 53 19.30 -12.59 -12.94
C GLY A 53 18.20 -11.70 -13.55
N LEU A 54 17.20 -11.31 -12.76
CA LEU A 54 16.06 -10.52 -13.24
C LEU A 54 16.27 -9.02 -12.99
N THR A 55 15.80 -8.17 -13.88
CA THR A 55 15.62 -6.73 -13.62
C THR A 55 14.26 -6.48 -12.95
N GLN A 56 14.08 -5.32 -12.30
CA GLN A 56 12.79 -4.96 -11.68
C GLN A 56 11.67 -4.93 -12.73
N GLU A 57 11.98 -4.51 -13.96
CA GLU A 57 11.04 -4.46 -15.07
C GLU A 57 10.66 -5.86 -15.53
N GLN A 58 11.62 -6.78 -15.63
CA GLN A 58 11.36 -8.17 -16.00
C GLN A 58 10.49 -8.89 -14.94
N LEU A 59 10.77 -8.68 -13.64
CA LEU A 59 9.93 -9.24 -12.59
C LEU A 59 8.52 -8.63 -12.64
N GLY A 60 8.42 -7.30 -12.80
CA GLY A 60 7.14 -6.61 -12.93
C GLY A 60 6.31 -7.16 -14.09
N ALA A 61 6.91 -7.33 -15.26
CA ALA A 61 6.25 -7.92 -16.43
C ALA A 61 5.72 -9.34 -16.16
N ARG A 62 6.47 -10.17 -15.43
CA ARG A 62 6.04 -11.55 -15.10
C ARG A 62 4.84 -11.61 -14.17
N VAL A 63 4.70 -10.65 -13.25
CA VAL A 63 3.61 -10.61 -12.26
C VAL A 63 2.56 -9.55 -12.56
N GLY A 64 2.61 -8.93 -13.75
CA GLY A 64 1.60 -7.97 -14.22
C GLY A 64 1.60 -6.61 -13.52
N VAL A 65 2.75 -6.14 -13.03
CA VAL A 65 2.89 -4.83 -12.36
C VAL A 65 4.04 -4.00 -12.93
N THR A 66 4.03 -2.71 -12.60
CA THR A 66 5.07 -1.79 -13.06
C THR A 66 6.42 -2.02 -12.35
N ARG A 67 7.51 -1.57 -12.98
CA ARG A 67 8.85 -1.51 -12.36
C ARG A 67 8.83 -0.77 -11.02
N GLN A 68 8.05 0.32 -10.93
CA GLN A 68 7.90 1.15 -9.73
C GLN A 68 7.23 0.36 -8.61
N THR A 69 6.23 -0.47 -8.92
CA THR A 69 5.58 -1.36 -7.95
C THR A 69 6.62 -2.32 -7.34
N ILE A 70 7.41 -3.00 -8.17
CA ILE A 70 8.50 -3.88 -7.69
C ILE A 70 9.49 -3.09 -6.83
N ALA A 71 9.91 -1.90 -7.26
CA ALA A 71 10.84 -1.07 -6.50
C ALA A 71 10.28 -0.66 -5.13
N SER A 72 8.98 -0.39 -5.01
CA SER A 72 8.33 -0.06 -3.74
C SER A 72 8.24 -1.27 -2.81
N ILE A 73 7.98 -2.47 -3.35
CA ILE A 73 8.02 -3.73 -2.61
C ILE A 73 9.43 -3.98 -2.06
N GLU A 74 10.45 -3.89 -2.92
CA GLU A 74 11.85 -4.13 -2.52
C GLU A 74 12.34 -3.18 -1.41
N LYS A 75 11.76 -1.97 -1.32
CA LYS A 75 12.07 -0.99 -0.27
C LYS A 75 11.26 -1.18 1.01
N GLY A 76 10.24 -2.03 1.00
CA GLY A 76 9.28 -2.18 2.11
C GLY A 76 8.24 -1.06 2.21
N ASN A 77 8.23 -0.11 1.27
CA ASN A 77 7.28 1.01 1.25
C ASN A 77 5.87 0.59 0.84
N TYR A 78 5.72 -0.60 0.28
CA TYR A 78 4.45 -1.16 -0.15
C TYR A 78 4.38 -2.64 0.20
N VAL A 79 3.38 -2.98 1.01
CA VAL A 79 3.00 -4.37 1.28
C VAL A 79 2.16 -4.87 0.11
N PRO A 80 2.63 -5.88 -0.65
CA PRO A 80 1.88 -6.40 -1.78
C PRO A 80 0.56 -7.05 -1.32
N SER A 81 -0.44 -7.08 -2.19
CA SER A 81 -1.62 -7.91 -1.96
C SER A 81 -1.23 -9.39 -1.90
N LEU A 82 -2.08 -10.23 -1.29
CA LEU A 82 -1.83 -11.68 -1.22
C LEU A 82 -1.60 -12.28 -2.62
N LEU A 83 -2.43 -11.91 -3.60
CA LEU A 83 -2.31 -12.38 -4.98
C LEU A 83 -0.93 -12.04 -5.57
N LEU A 84 -0.51 -10.77 -5.47
CA LEU A 84 0.79 -10.33 -5.98
C LEU A 84 1.96 -11.01 -5.24
N GLY A 85 1.85 -11.17 -3.93
CA GLY A 85 2.82 -11.88 -3.12
C GLY A 85 2.99 -13.33 -3.59
N LEU A 86 1.88 -14.04 -3.82
CA LEU A 86 1.89 -15.43 -4.31
C LEU A 86 2.44 -15.54 -5.73
N GLN A 87 2.09 -14.63 -6.64
CA GLN A 87 2.67 -14.59 -7.99
C GLN A 87 4.19 -14.38 -7.96
N ILE A 88 4.69 -13.53 -7.06
CA ILE A 88 6.14 -13.35 -6.85
C ILE A 88 6.77 -14.66 -6.34
N CYS A 89 6.10 -15.37 -5.41
CA CYS A 89 6.57 -16.67 -4.91
C CYS A 89 6.67 -17.72 -6.03
N GLU A 90 5.70 -17.76 -6.94
CA GLU A 90 5.70 -18.64 -8.11
C GLU A 90 6.88 -18.35 -9.06
N VAL A 91 7.17 -17.08 -9.33
CA VAL A 91 8.31 -16.69 -10.19
C VAL A 91 9.63 -17.22 -9.63
N PHE A 92 9.79 -17.19 -8.30
CA PHE A 92 10.98 -17.71 -7.64
C PHE A 92 10.91 -19.21 -7.32
N GLN A 93 9.75 -19.86 -7.48
CA GLN A 93 9.54 -21.25 -7.07
C GLN A 93 9.90 -21.50 -5.59
N LEU A 94 9.52 -20.55 -4.72
CA LEU A 94 9.79 -20.59 -3.29
C LEU A 94 8.50 -20.41 -2.50
N PRO A 95 8.38 -21.03 -1.32
CA PRO A 95 7.23 -20.80 -0.45
C PRO A 95 7.30 -19.39 0.16
N ALA A 96 6.15 -18.86 0.59
CA ALA A 96 6.00 -17.48 1.01
C ALA A 96 6.94 -17.09 2.17
N GLU A 97 7.21 -18.01 3.09
CA GLU A 97 8.08 -17.78 4.26
C GLU A 97 9.55 -17.57 3.88
N LYS A 98 9.95 -17.99 2.67
CA LYS A 98 11.30 -17.72 2.12
C LYS A 98 11.37 -16.36 1.43
N VAL A 99 10.24 -15.84 0.96
CA VAL A 99 10.16 -14.56 0.23
C VAL A 99 9.81 -13.40 1.16
N PHE A 100 8.94 -13.63 2.15
CA PHE A 100 8.40 -12.64 3.06
C PHE A 100 8.51 -13.13 4.51
N GLN A 101 8.93 -12.24 5.41
CA GLN A 101 9.07 -12.52 6.85
C GLN A 101 8.42 -11.42 7.67
N LEU A 102 7.79 -11.80 8.78
CA LEU A 102 7.27 -10.83 9.75
C LEU A 102 8.36 -10.51 10.77
N GLU A 103 8.75 -9.24 10.83
CA GLU A 103 9.60 -8.72 11.89
C GLU A 103 8.71 -8.18 13.00
N LYS A 104 8.87 -8.71 14.21
CA LYS A 104 8.15 -8.27 15.41
C LYS A 104 9.08 -7.33 16.18
N GLY A 105 8.84 -6.03 16.09
CA GLY A 105 9.51 -5.04 16.93
C GLY A 105 8.69 -4.74 18.19
N VAL A 106 9.37 -4.61 19.32
CA VAL A 106 8.84 -3.82 20.45
C VAL A 106 9.20 -2.38 20.11
N ALA A 107 8.20 -1.53 19.87
CA ALA A 107 8.47 -0.11 19.69
C ALA A 107 8.90 0.48 21.04
N GLU A 108 10.20 0.56 21.30
CA GLU A 108 10.74 1.39 22.38
C GLU A 108 10.65 2.86 21.93
N GLN A 109 10.05 3.68 22.78
CA GLN A 109 9.83 5.12 22.59
C GLN A 109 11.11 5.91 22.80
#